data_AF-A0A7C4U022-F1
#
_entry.id   AF-A0A7C4U022-F1
#
_cell.length_a   1.000
_cell.length_b   1.000
_cell.length_c   1.000
_cell.angle_alpha   90.00
_cell.angle_beta   90.00
_cell.angle_gamma   90.00
#
_symmetry.space_group_name_H-M   'P 1'
#
loop_
_entity.id
_entity.type
_entity.pdbx_description
1 polymer ?
#
loop_
_entity_poly.entity_id
_entity_poly.type
_entity_poly.pdbx_seq_one_letter_code
_entity_poly.pdbx_strand_id
1 'polypeptide(L)'
;MKNKHKKEDITELGVFSIRINSDKIEKQLLSLLCKYRHFENILLILIKVNYNLYIQGKDTNDFKYLTNKQTLRNALFDYKSKNK
;
A
#
# COMPACT_ATOMS: atom_id res chain seq x y z
N MET A 1 -3.99 2.04 42.83
CA MET A 1 -4.57 1.02 41.92
C MET A 1 -4.69 1.63 40.53
N LYS A 2 -4.09 1.00 39.50
CA LYS A 2 -4.04 1.53 38.13
C LYS A 2 -5.29 1.08 37.35
N ASN A 3 -6.16 2.00 36.96
CA ASN A 3 -7.22 1.71 35.99
C ASN A 3 -6.60 1.55 34.60
N LYS A 4 -6.38 0.29 34.18
CA LYS A 4 -6.09 -0.05 32.78
C LYS A 4 -7.41 0.05 32.01
N HIS A 5 -7.64 1.16 31.33
CA HIS A 5 -8.61 1.18 30.22
C HIS A 5 -8.06 0.28 29.12
N LYS A 6 -8.66 -0.91 29.00
CA LYS A 6 -8.44 -1.83 27.89
C LYS A 6 -9.04 -1.12 26.66
N LYS A 7 -8.19 -0.54 25.79
CA LYS A 7 -8.62 -0.12 24.46
C LYS A 7 -9.05 -1.40 23.74
N GLU A 8 -10.35 -1.53 23.52
CA GLU A 8 -10.88 -2.58 22.65
C GLU A 8 -10.40 -2.27 21.22
N ASP A 9 -9.67 -3.21 20.63
CA ASP A 9 -9.29 -3.17 19.22
C ASP A 9 -10.57 -3.33 18.39
N ILE A 10 -11.14 -2.20 17.95
CA ILE A 10 -12.22 -2.20 16.97
C ILE A 10 -11.62 -2.73 15.67
N THR A 11 -11.81 -4.03 15.42
CA THR A 11 -11.35 -4.71 14.21
C THR A 11 -12.53 -4.80 13.24
N GLU A 12 -13.20 -3.69 12.96
CA GLU A 12 -14.24 -3.65 11.94
C GLU A 12 -13.59 -3.43 10.57
N LEU A 13 -13.70 -4.43 9.70
CA LEU A 13 -13.34 -4.29 8.29
C LEU A 13 -14.38 -3.40 7.62
N GLY A 14 -14.09 -2.11 7.51
CA GLY A 14 -14.91 -1.16 6.77
C GLY A 14 -14.99 -1.55 5.29
N VAL A 15 -16.10 -2.16 4.88
CA VAL A 15 -16.34 -2.51 3.47
C VAL A 15 -16.87 -1.26 2.76
N PHE A 16 -16.07 -0.72 1.84
CA PHE A 16 -16.52 0.33 0.92
C PHE A 16 -17.08 -0.31 -0.36
N SER A 17 -18.38 -0.13 -0.61
CA SER A 17 -19.04 -0.61 -1.82
C SER A 17 -19.32 0.53 -2.79
N ILE A 18 -18.93 0.38 -4.05
CA ILE A 18 -19.27 1.29 -5.13
C ILE A 18 -20.24 0.56 -6.06
N ARG A 19 -21.42 1.14 -6.32
CA ARG A 19 -22.36 0.64 -7.33
C ARG A 19 -22.24 1.48 -8.60
N ILE A 20 -22.04 0.82 -9.74
CA ILE A 20 -21.82 1.47 -11.04
C ILE A 20 -22.84 0.92 -12.03
N ASN A 21 -23.68 1.77 -12.59
CA ASN A 21 -24.63 1.40 -13.65
C ASN A 21 -24.00 1.62 -15.03
N SER A 22 -22.86 0.99 -15.30
CA SER A 22 -22.19 0.99 -16.60
C SER A 22 -21.10 -0.07 -16.67
N ASP A 23 -21.30 -1.08 -17.51
CA ASP A 23 -20.36 -2.20 -17.69
C ASP A 23 -18.96 -1.75 -18.13
N LYS A 24 -18.89 -0.70 -18.95
CA LYS A 24 -17.61 -0.13 -19.41
C LYS A 24 -16.84 0.50 -18.25
N ILE A 25 -17.52 1.30 -17.44
CA ILE A 25 -16.91 1.99 -16.30
C ILE A 25 -16.53 0.97 -15.22
N GLU A 26 -17.39 -0.03 -14.98
CA GLU A 26 -17.14 -1.11 -14.03
C GLU A 26 -15.83 -1.84 -14.37
N LYS A 27 -15.65 -2.26 -15.63
CA LYS A 27 -14.42 -2.95 -16.07
C LYS A 27 -13.18 -2.08 -15.90
N GLN A 28 -13.27 -0.79 -16.24
CA GLN A 28 -12.16 0.14 -16.07
C GLN A 28 -11.80 0.34 -14.59
N LEU A 29 -12.82 0.47 -13.73
CA LEU A 29 -12.63 0.66 -12.29
C LEU A 29 -12.05 -0.59 -11.64
N LEU A 30 -12.58 -1.78 -11.96
CA LEU A 30 -12.05 -3.06 -11.47
C LEU A 30 -10.59 -3.25 -11.90
N SER A 31 -10.26 -2.97 -13.16
CA SER A 31 -8.88 -3.03 -13.64
C SER A 31 -7.96 -2.08 -12.85
N LEU A 32 -8.43 -0.86 -12.60
CA LEU A 32 -7.70 0.14 -11.83
C LEU A 32 -7.47 -0.29 -10.38
N LEU A 33 -8.52 -0.77 -9.70
CA LEU A 33 -8.46 -1.26 -8.33
C LEU A 33 -7.51 -2.46 -8.21
N CYS A 34 -7.59 -3.42 -9.13
CA CYS A 34 -6.68 -4.56 -9.17
C CYS A 34 -5.21 -4.11 -9.33
N LYS A 35 -4.93 -3.14 -10.20
CA LYS A 35 -3.57 -2.58 -10.38
C LYS A 35 -3.06 -1.93 -9.11
N TYR A 36 -3.86 -1.08 -8.46
CA TYR A 36 -3.44 -0.44 -7.21
C TYR A 36 -3.24 -1.44 -6.09
N ARG A 37 -4.15 -2.40 -5.91
CA ARG A 37 -4.00 -3.47 -4.90
C ARG A 37 -2.74 -4.31 -5.13
N HIS A 38 -2.44 -4.64 -6.39
CA HIS A 38 -1.23 -5.38 -6.72
C HIS A 38 0.04 -4.58 -6.40
N PHE A 39 0.05 -3.29 -6.75
CA PHE A 39 1.15 -2.38 -6.42
C PHE A 39 1.36 -2.26 -4.90
N GLU A 40 0.29 -2.05 -4.12
CA GLU A 40 0.34 -1.97 -2.66
C GLU A 40 0.90 -3.25 -2.04
N ASN A 41 0.48 -4.42 -2.53
CA ASN A 41 1.01 -5.70 -2.05
C ASN A 41 2.51 -5.85 -2.31
N ILE A 42 2.99 -5.48 -3.50
CA ILE A 42 4.43 -5.49 -3.83
C ILE A 42 5.19 -4.53 -2.92
N LEU A 43 4.67 -3.31 -2.75
CA LEU A 43 5.30 -2.30 -1.91
C LEU A 43 5.40 -2.77 -0.45
N LEU A 44 4.35 -3.39 0.08
CA LEU A 44 4.34 -3.93 1.43
C LEU A 44 5.41 -5.02 1.61
N ILE A 45 5.58 -5.91 0.63
CA ILE A 45 6.63 -6.94 0.64
C ILE A 45 8.01 -6.28 0.66
N LEU A 46 8.26 -5.30 -0.22
CA LEU A 46 9.54 -4.60 -0.30
C LEU A 46 9.88 -3.85 0.99
N ILE A 47 8.91 -3.14 1.57
CA ILE A 47 9.08 -2.44 2.86
C ILE A 47 9.40 -3.45 3.97
N LYS A 48 8.69 -4.58 4.05
CA LYS A 48 8.91 -5.59 5.08
C LYS A 48 10.32 -6.21 4.99
N VAL A 49 10.74 -6.57 3.77
CA VAL A 49 12.09 -7.12 3.53
C VAL A 49 13.15 -6.10 3.92
N ASN A 50 13.01 -4.85 3.49
CA ASN A 50 14.00 -3.82 3.76
C ASN A 50 14.03 -3.36 5.22
N TYR A 51 12.89 -3.39 5.92
CA TYR A 51 12.84 -3.18 7.36
C TYR A 51 13.65 -4.24 8.10
N ASN A 52 13.51 -5.51 7.70
CA ASN A 52 14.27 -6.61 8.30
C ASN A 52 15.78 -6.46 8.07
N LEU A 53 16.21 -5.94 6.91
CA LEU A 53 17.61 -5.63 6.64
C LEU A 53 18.10 -4.43 7.49
N TYR A 54 17.27 -3.40 7.64
CA TYR A 54 17.55 -2.24 8.48
C TYR A 54 17.77 -2.61 9.95
N ILE A 55 16.87 -3.39 10.55
CA ILE A 55 17.01 -3.84 11.95
C ILE A 55 18.21 -4.76 12.16
N GLN A 56 18.66 -5.48 11.12
CA GLN A 56 19.85 -6.32 11.14
C GLN A 56 21.15 -5.51 10.99
N GLY A 57 21.06 -4.18 10.84
CA GLY A 57 22.23 -3.32 10.64
C GLY A 57 22.93 -3.56 9.30
N LYS A 58 22.24 -4.11 8.31
CA LYS A 58 22.81 -4.33 6.97
C LYS A 58 22.82 -3.02 6.19
N ASP A 59 23.98 -2.68 5.67
CA ASP A 59 24.24 -1.42 4.97
C ASP A 59 23.48 -1.31 3.63
N THR A 60 23.14 -2.46 3.03
CA THR A 60 22.35 -2.55 1.80
C THR A 60 20.85 -2.66 2.11
N ASN A 61 20.24 -1.62 2.67
CA ASN A 61 18.78 -1.56 2.82
C ASN A 61 18.21 -0.29 2.19
N ASP A 62 17.15 -0.46 1.40
CA ASP A 62 16.45 0.64 0.72
C ASP A 62 15.28 1.17 1.55
N PHE A 63 15.20 0.84 2.84
CA PHE A 63 14.02 1.10 3.67
C PHE A 63 13.65 2.59 3.68
N LYS A 64 14.64 3.47 3.82
CA LYS A 64 14.45 4.93 3.79
C LYS A 64 13.93 5.42 2.43
N TYR A 65 14.34 4.79 1.34
CA TYR A 65 13.90 5.12 -0.01
C TYR A 65 12.47 4.63 -0.27
N LEU A 66 12.16 3.39 0.16
CA LEU A 66 10.86 2.74 0.00
C LEU A 66 9.76 3.33 0.91
N THR A 67 10.13 4.09 1.94
CA THR A 67 9.19 4.79 2.82
C THR A 67 9.13 6.30 2.54
N ASN A 68 9.92 6.81 1.58
CA ASN A 68 9.89 8.21 1.20
C ASN A 68 8.67 8.52 0.32
N LYS A 69 7.80 9.42 0.80
CA LYS A 69 6.57 9.83 0.10
C LYS A 69 6.83 10.36 -1.32
N GLN A 70 7.88 11.16 -1.51
CA GLN A 70 8.19 11.75 -2.81
C GLN A 70 8.67 10.69 -3.79
N THR A 71 9.53 9.77 -3.33
CA THR A 71 10.00 8.62 -4.11
C THR A 71 8.84 7.75 -4.60
N LEU A 72 7.94 7.37 -3.68
CA LEU A 72 6.78 6.53 -4.02
C LEU A 72 5.86 7.22 -5.03
N ARG A 73 5.63 8.52 -4.85
CA ARG A 73 4.82 9.32 -5.77
C ARG A 73 5.45 9.32 -7.16
N ASN A 74 6.75 9.62 -7.27
CA ASN A 74 7.47 9.66 -8.54
C ASN A 74 7.44 8.29 -9.23
N ALA A 75 7.73 7.20 -8.51
CA ALA A 75 7.70 5.85 -9.06
C ALA A 75 6.32 5.47 -9.62
N LEU A 76 5.25 5.86 -8.94
CA LEU A 76 3.87 5.60 -9.38
C LEU A 76 3.51 6.38 -10.66
N PHE A 77 3.96 7.64 -10.78
CA PHE A 77 3.72 8.45 -11.98
C PHE A 77 4.60 8.06 -13.16
N ASP A 78 5.86 7.70 -12.94
CA ASP A 78 6.78 7.20 -13.97
C ASP A 78 6.39 5.79 -14.47
N TYR A 79 5.85 4.94 -13.59
CA TYR A 79 5.27 3.67 -14.01
C TYR A 79 4.09 3.87 -14.98
N LYS A 80 3.27 4.91 -14.75
CA LYS A 80 2.16 5.26 -15.65
C LYS A 80 2.62 5.86 -16.98
N SER A 81 3.78 6.54 -17.03
CA SER A 81 4.30 7.11 -18.28
C SER A 81 4.92 6.05 -19.19
N LYS A 82 5.60 5.04 -18.61
CA LYS A 82 6.27 3.97 -19.35
C LYS A 82 5.37 2.81 -19.79
N ASN A 83 4.18 2.66 -19.21
CA ASN A 83 3.22 1.61 -19.55
C ASN A 83 1.94 2.16 -20.20
N LYS A 84 2.07 3.26 -20.93
CA LYS A 84 1.02 3.88 -21.74
C LYS A 84 1.21 3.53 -23.21
#